data_AF-E3FC04-F1
#
_entry.id   AF-E3FC04-F1
#
_cell.length_a   1.000
_cell.length_b   1.000
_cell.length_c   1.000
_cell.angle_alpha   90.00
_cell.angle_beta   90.00
_cell.angle_gamma   90.00
#
_symmetry.space_group_name_H-M   'P 1'
#
loop_
_entity.id
_entity.type
_entity.pdbx_description
1 polymer ?
#
loop_
_entity_poly.entity_id
_entity_poly.type
_entity_poly.pdbx_seq_one_letter_code
_entity_poly.pdbx_strand_id
1 'polypeptide(L)'
;MLEGVAEGARAFWGRVLPDAVAPEMAKQIRYSTGQPHVQPRGLPALNPPKYIRSPAIPHHLGWLNDWSAAASQAIGFPDPARDADLLSRARRTATGGWVVQLTDTPLDLDNPAHLEALVRAYECFPEIGGRVTPG
;
A
#
# COMPACT_ATOMS: atom_id res chain seq x y z
N MET A 1 -6.93 21.44 -16.34
CA MET A 1 -5.58 21.52 -15.75
C MET A 1 -5.59 21.82 -14.25
N LEU A 2 -6.46 22.71 -13.73
CA LEU A 2 -6.52 23.02 -12.30
C LEU A 2 -7.12 21.88 -11.45
N GLU A 3 -8.07 21.12 -11.99
CA GLU A 3 -8.72 20.00 -11.29
C GLU A 3 -7.73 18.88 -10.95
N GLY A 4 -6.81 18.52 -11.86
CA GLY A 4 -5.78 17.51 -11.59
C GLY A 4 -4.73 17.95 -10.56
N VAL A 5 -4.46 19.26 -10.45
CA VAL A 5 -3.59 19.81 -9.39
C VAL A 5 -4.30 19.76 -8.04
N ALA A 6 -5.60 20.06 -8.00
CA ALA A 6 -6.40 19.97 -6.79
C ALA A 6 -6.62 18.51 -6.33
N GLU A 7 -6.78 17.57 -7.27
CA GLU A 7 -6.83 16.13 -6.99
C GLU A 7 -5.49 15.64 -6.42
N GLY A 8 -4.37 15.98 -7.08
CA GLY A 8 -3.03 15.64 -6.60
C GLY A 8 -2.73 16.21 -5.21
N ALA A 9 -3.18 17.44 -4.90
CA ALA A 9 -3.00 18.05 -3.59
C ALA A 9 -3.77 17.34 -2.46
N ARG A 10 -4.87 16.64 -2.80
CA ARG A 10 -5.69 15.87 -1.84
C ARG A 10 -5.32 14.38 -1.81
N ALA A 11 -4.64 13.90 -2.85
CA ALA A 11 -4.14 12.55 -3.00
C ALA A 11 -2.75 12.42 -2.35
N PHE A 12 -2.73 12.42 -1.02
CA PHE A 12 -1.52 12.13 -0.26
C PHE A 12 -1.63 10.77 0.41
N TRP A 13 -0.49 10.10 0.52
CA TRP A 13 -0.31 8.94 1.36
C TRP A 13 1.13 8.87 1.83
N GLY A 14 1.34 8.25 2.98
CA GLY A 14 2.63 8.08 3.63
C GLY A 14 2.76 6.69 4.22
N ARG A 15 3.98 6.33 4.62
CA ARG A 15 4.23 5.08 5.32
C ARG A 15 5.40 5.20 6.29
N VAL A 16 5.43 4.30 7.25
CA VAL A 16 6.61 3.98 8.06
C VAL A 16 7.04 2.56 7.74
N LEU A 17 8.32 2.38 7.44
CA LEU A 17 8.96 1.08 7.27
C LEU A 17 10.15 1.01 8.22
N PRO A 18 10.35 -0.09 8.95
CA PRO A 18 11.61 -0.35 9.64
C PRO A 18 12.77 -0.46 8.64
N ASP A 19 13.94 0.07 9.00
CA ASP A 19 15.10 0.15 8.09
C ASP A 19 15.54 -1.22 7.56
N ALA A 20 15.47 -2.26 8.40
CA ALA A 20 15.81 -3.63 8.01
C ALA A 20 14.88 -4.20 6.91
N VAL A 21 13.65 -3.69 6.81
CA VAL A 21 12.63 -4.16 5.87
C VAL A 21 12.69 -3.41 4.53
N ALA A 22 13.19 -2.17 4.53
CA ALA A 22 13.20 -1.31 3.35
C ALA A 22 13.89 -1.92 2.11
N PRO A 23 15.04 -2.62 2.20
CA PRO A 23 15.67 -3.26 1.06
C PRO A 23 14.82 -4.37 0.42
N GLU A 24 14.13 -5.17 1.24
CA GLU A 24 13.25 -6.23 0.76
C GLU A 24 12.00 -5.66 0.08
N MET A 25 11.41 -4.61 0.64
CA MET A 25 10.28 -3.90 0.02
C MET A 25 10.65 -3.29 -1.32
N ALA A 26 11.86 -2.73 -1.45
CA ALA A 26 12.34 -2.16 -2.71
C ALA A 26 12.44 -3.20 -3.83
N LYS A 27 12.75 -4.46 -3.49
CA LYS A 27 12.81 -5.56 -4.46
C LYS A 27 11.46 -5.90 -5.09
N GLN A 28 10.34 -5.43 -4.55
CA GLN A 28 9.03 -5.60 -5.18
C GLN A 28 8.87 -4.78 -6.47
N ILE A 29 9.64 -3.69 -6.65
CA ILE A 29 9.47 -2.80 -7.81
C ILE A 29 10.07 -3.46 -9.05
N ARG A 30 9.25 -3.64 -10.09
CA ARG A 30 9.70 -4.15 -11.39
C ARG A 30 10.49 -3.09 -12.15
N TYR A 31 11.82 -3.16 -12.08
CA TYR A 31 12.69 -2.25 -12.83
C TYR A 31 12.78 -2.56 -14.34
N SER A 32 12.40 -3.77 -14.77
CA SER A 32 12.42 -4.16 -16.18
C SER A 32 11.26 -5.09 -16.53
N THR A 33 10.59 -4.83 -17.64
CA THR A 33 9.45 -5.61 -18.14
C THR A 33 9.88 -6.88 -18.88
N GLY A 34 11.15 -6.98 -19.29
CA GLY A 34 11.69 -8.09 -20.09
C GLY A 34 12.49 -9.15 -19.34
N GLN A 35 12.63 -9.05 -18.00
CA GLN A 35 13.29 -10.07 -17.19
C GLN A 35 12.34 -10.69 -16.16
N PRO A 36 12.51 -11.98 -15.82
CA PRO A 36 11.79 -12.60 -14.73
C PRO A 36 12.04 -11.81 -13.45
N HIS A 37 11.00 -11.17 -12.93
CA HIS A 37 11.08 -10.46 -11.66
C HIS A 37 10.90 -11.47 -10.53
N VAL A 38 11.98 -11.76 -9.80
CA VAL A 38 11.94 -12.65 -8.64
C VAL A 38 11.26 -11.92 -7.49
N GLN A 39 10.05 -12.37 -7.15
CA GLN A 39 9.26 -11.86 -6.05
C GLN A 39 9.93 -12.24 -4.71
N PRO A 40 10.31 -11.26 -3.87
CA PRO A 40 10.89 -11.57 -2.57
C PRO A 40 9.82 -12.16 -1.65
N ARG A 41 10.07 -13.33 -1.06
CA ARG A 41 9.27 -13.88 0.05
C ARG A 41 7.76 -14.01 -0.23
N GLY A 42 7.37 -14.23 -1.49
CA GLY A 42 5.96 -14.31 -1.89
C GLY A 42 5.22 -12.97 -1.96
N LEU A 43 5.93 -11.85 -1.78
CA LEU A 43 5.36 -10.51 -1.94
C LEU A 43 5.08 -10.21 -3.42
N PRO A 44 4.00 -9.48 -3.72
CA PRO A 44 3.66 -9.21 -5.10
C PRO A 44 4.65 -8.23 -5.71
N ALA A 45 4.84 -8.38 -7.01
CA ALA A 45 5.59 -7.42 -7.81
C ALA A 45 4.74 -6.16 -8.06
N LEU A 46 5.37 -5.00 -7.99
CA LEU A 46 4.75 -3.67 -8.10
C LEU A 46 5.28 -2.95 -9.33
N ASN A 47 4.45 -2.11 -9.93
CA ASN A 47 4.84 -1.28 -11.04
C ASN A 47 5.66 -0.07 -10.54
N PRO A 48 6.65 0.40 -11.33
CA PRO A 48 7.31 1.67 -11.06
C PRO A 48 6.29 2.81 -10.91
N PRO A 49 6.53 3.77 -9.98
CA PRO A 49 5.61 4.88 -9.71
C PRO A 49 5.07 5.60 -10.95
N LYS A 50 5.91 5.81 -11.97
CA LYS A 50 5.55 6.47 -13.23
C LYS A 50 4.49 5.74 -14.07
N TYR A 51 4.23 4.46 -13.77
CA TYR A 51 3.21 3.65 -14.44
C TYR A 51 1.95 3.48 -13.58
N ILE A 52 1.90 4.08 -12.39
CA ILE A 52 0.72 4.07 -11.55
C ILE A 52 -0.23 5.17 -12.04
N ARG A 53 -1.45 4.77 -12.41
CA ARG A 53 -2.42 5.60 -13.13
C ARG A 53 -2.98 6.80 -12.35
N SER A 54 -2.85 6.80 -11.03
CA SER A 54 -3.38 7.86 -10.17
C SER A 54 -2.45 8.12 -9.00
N PRO A 55 -2.20 9.39 -8.63
CA PRO A 55 -1.43 9.73 -7.44
C PRO A 55 -2.10 9.27 -6.14
N ALA A 56 -3.41 9.02 -6.16
CA ALA A 56 -4.16 8.53 -5.00
C ALA A 56 -3.87 7.05 -4.70
N ILE A 57 -3.31 6.29 -5.63
CA ILE A 57 -2.98 4.88 -5.42
C ILE A 57 -1.61 4.79 -4.73
N PRO A 58 -1.52 4.21 -3.51
CA PRO A 58 -0.26 4.02 -2.83
C PRO A 58 0.72 3.15 -3.64
N HIS A 59 2.00 3.51 -3.64
CA HIS A 59 3.01 2.77 -4.41
C HIS A 59 3.35 1.40 -3.81
N HIS A 60 3.27 1.25 -2.50
CA HIS A 60 3.52 0.03 -1.74
C HIS A 60 2.96 0.22 -0.32
N LEU A 61 2.84 -0.85 0.44
CA LEU A 61 2.48 -0.80 1.86
C LEU A 61 3.72 -0.52 2.73
N GLY A 62 3.50 -0.10 3.97
CA GLY A 62 4.47 -0.12 5.06
C GLY A 62 3.87 -0.69 6.34
N TRP A 63 4.62 -0.64 7.44
CA TRP A 63 4.13 -1.04 8.75
C TRP A 63 2.96 -0.17 9.22
N LEU A 64 3.17 1.15 9.17
CA LEU A 64 2.12 2.15 9.31
C LEU A 64 1.87 2.78 7.96
N ASN A 65 0.60 3.01 7.64
CA ASN A 65 0.18 3.62 6.39
C ASN A 65 -0.75 4.79 6.72
N ASP A 66 -0.42 5.98 6.22
CA ASP A 66 -1.27 7.16 6.31
C ASP A 66 -1.90 7.38 4.94
N TRP A 67 -3.21 7.22 4.84
CA TRP A 67 -3.96 7.36 3.60
C TRP A 67 -4.92 8.52 3.72
N SER A 68 -4.84 9.49 2.80
CA SER A 68 -5.87 10.52 2.71
C SER A 68 -7.25 9.92 2.41
N ALA A 69 -8.29 10.72 2.53
CA ALA A 69 -9.64 10.31 2.11
C ALA A 69 -9.66 9.86 0.64
N ALA A 70 -8.96 10.56 -0.24
CA ALA A 70 -8.85 10.22 -1.66
C ALA A 70 -8.08 8.91 -1.88
N ALA A 71 -6.96 8.70 -1.17
CA ALA A 71 -6.21 7.46 -1.26
C ALA A 71 -7.00 6.25 -0.75
N SER A 72 -7.71 6.42 0.37
CA SER A 72 -8.58 5.40 0.95
C SER A 72 -9.71 5.01 0.00
N GLN A 73 -10.34 6.00 -0.63
CA GLN A 73 -11.37 5.77 -1.64
C GLN A 73 -10.81 5.03 -2.87
N ALA A 74 -9.62 5.42 -3.36
CA ALA A 74 -9.00 4.81 -4.53
C ALA A 74 -8.68 3.32 -4.34
N ILE A 75 -8.33 2.90 -3.11
CA ILE A 75 -8.07 1.48 -2.79
C ILE A 75 -9.29 0.75 -2.22
N GLY A 76 -10.42 1.43 -2.08
CA GLY A 76 -11.66 0.86 -1.54
C GLY A 76 -11.59 0.52 -0.05
N PHE A 77 -10.89 1.33 0.76
CA PHE A 77 -10.80 1.18 2.21
C PHE A 77 -11.68 2.23 2.93
N PRO A 78 -12.44 1.85 3.98
CA PRO A 78 -12.61 0.49 4.49
C PRO A 78 -13.79 -0.26 3.85
N ASP A 79 -13.61 -1.55 3.64
CA ASP A 79 -14.68 -2.54 3.48
C ASP A 79 -14.83 -3.32 4.79
N PRO A 80 -15.93 -3.17 5.56
CA PRO A 80 -16.09 -3.82 6.86
C PRO A 80 -16.04 -5.36 6.82
N ALA A 81 -16.42 -5.98 5.71
CA ALA A 81 -16.42 -7.44 5.58
C ALA A 81 -15.01 -7.99 5.31
N ARG A 82 -14.19 -7.24 4.57
CA ARG A 82 -12.84 -7.65 4.19
C ARG A 82 -11.77 -7.16 5.18
N ASP A 83 -11.96 -5.96 5.73
CA ASP A 83 -10.90 -5.18 6.39
C ASP A 83 -11.05 -5.15 7.92
N ALA A 84 -11.90 -6.00 8.52
CA ALA A 84 -12.18 -6.00 9.96
C ALA A 84 -10.91 -6.06 10.84
N ASP A 85 -9.95 -6.91 10.49
CA ASP A 85 -8.69 -7.04 11.21
C ASP A 85 -7.86 -5.75 11.13
N LEU A 86 -7.79 -5.12 9.95
CA LEU A 86 -7.08 -3.85 9.76
C LEU A 86 -7.79 -2.69 10.46
N LEU A 87 -9.13 -2.68 10.44
CA LEU A 87 -9.97 -1.69 11.12
C LEU A 87 -9.75 -1.69 12.63
N SER A 88 -9.51 -2.86 13.24
CA SER A 88 -9.16 -2.94 14.67
C SER A 88 -7.89 -2.18 15.03
N ARG A 89 -6.99 -1.98 14.05
CA ARG A 89 -5.71 -1.29 14.15
C ARG A 89 -5.67 -0.01 13.30
N ALA A 90 -6.84 0.53 12.94
CA ALA A 90 -6.95 1.75 12.14
C ALA A 90 -7.54 2.90 12.97
N ARG A 91 -7.10 4.11 12.66
CA ARG A 91 -7.66 5.35 13.23
C ARG A 91 -8.05 6.30 12.11
N ARG A 92 -9.28 6.81 12.15
CA ARG A 92 -9.73 7.85 11.25
C ARG A 92 -9.07 9.18 11.58
N THR A 93 -8.58 9.90 10.57
CA THR A 93 -7.97 11.22 10.73
C THR A 93 -9.02 12.33 10.68
N ALA A 94 -8.68 13.52 11.19
CA ALA A 94 -9.59 14.68 11.16
C ALA A 94 -9.96 15.13 9.72
N THR A 95 -9.09 14.84 8.75
CA THR A 95 -9.29 15.15 7.32
C THR A 95 -10.04 14.03 6.58
N GLY A 96 -10.55 13.03 7.30
CA GLY A 96 -11.36 11.94 6.73
C GLY A 96 -10.55 10.79 6.12
N GLY A 97 -9.22 10.82 6.25
CA GLY A 97 -8.34 9.70 5.90
C GLY A 97 -8.19 8.68 7.03
N TRP A 98 -7.18 7.82 6.92
CA TRP A 98 -6.92 6.72 7.83
C TRP A 98 -5.44 6.54 8.09
N VAL A 99 -5.09 6.34 9.36
CA VAL A 99 -3.81 5.75 9.75
C VAL A 99 -4.06 4.28 10.05
N VAL A 100 -3.38 3.39 9.34
CA VAL A 100 -3.57 1.93 9.41
C VAL A 100 -2.27 1.24 9.76
N GLN A 101 -2.31 0.40 10.79
CA GLN A 101 -1.18 -0.40 11.25
C GLN A 101 -1.37 -1.87 10.84
N LEU A 102 -0.39 -2.44 10.11
CA LEU A 102 -0.47 -3.83 9.66
C LEU A 102 -0.36 -4.83 10.82
N THR A 103 0.58 -4.59 11.73
CA THR A 103 0.97 -5.47 12.84
C THR A 103 1.19 -4.66 14.12
N ASP A 104 0.88 -5.20 15.29
CA ASP A 104 0.99 -4.46 16.57
C ASP A 104 2.43 -4.03 16.90
N THR A 105 3.42 -4.81 16.47
CA THR A 105 4.85 -4.49 16.54
C THR A 105 5.40 -4.06 15.19
N PRO A 106 6.53 -3.33 15.13
CA PRO A 106 7.20 -2.99 13.88
C PRO A 106 7.35 -4.19 12.95
N LEU A 107 7.06 -3.96 11.67
CA LEU A 107 7.09 -5.01 10.65
C LEU A 107 8.46 -5.70 10.61
N ASP A 108 8.44 -7.02 10.53
CA ASP A 108 9.62 -7.89 10.52
C ASP A 108 9.35 -9.01 9.53
N LEU A 109 10.11 -9.09 8.44
CA LEU A 109 9.86 -10.06 7.37
C LEU A 109 10.42 -11.46 7.67
N ASP A 110 11.19 -11.62 8.74
CA ASP A 110 11.62 -12.92 9.23
C ASP A 110 10.60 -13.53 10.21
N ASN A 111 9.66 -12.72 10.72
CA ASN A 111 8.47 -13.22 11.41
C ASN A 111 7.40 -13.64 10.38
N PRO A 112 7.04 -14.93 10.28
CA PRO A 112 6.08 -15.41 9.28
C PRO A 112 4.69 -14.78 9.43
N ALA A 113 4.26 -14.46 10.65
CA ALA A 113 2.95 -13.83 10.88
C ALA A 113 2.90 -12.40 10.35
N HIS A 114 4.02 -11.67 10.43
CA HIS A 114 4.15 -10.33 9.87
C HIS A 114 4.18 -10.36 8.33
N LEU A 115 4.89 -11.32 7.75
CA LEU A 115 4.91 -11.53 6.31
C LEU A 115 3.51 -11.90 5.78
N GLU A 116 2.80 -12.80 6.47
CA GLU A 116 1.42 -13.18 6.12
C GLU A 116 0.48 -11.96 6.19
N ALA A 117 0.58 -11.14 7.25
CA ALA A 117 -0.22 -9.92 7.37
C ALA A 117 0.04 -8.95 6.22
N LEU A 118 1.30 -8.81 5.78
CA LEU A 118 1.66 -7.97 4.63
C LEU A 118 1.12 -8.53 3.31
N VAL A 119 1.25 -9.83 3.08
CA VAL A 119 0.72 -10.51 1.89
C VAL A 119 -0.80 -10.36 1.82
N ARG A 120 -1.51 -10.66 2.92
CA ARG A 120 -2.96 -10.52 3.01
C ARG A 120 -3.40 -9.08 2.77
N ALA A 121 -2.67 -8.09 3.27
CA ALA A 121 -2.97 -6.68 2.99
C ALA A 121 -2.85 -6.35 1.50
N TYR A 122 -1.85 -6.89 0.80
CA TYR A 122 -1.77 -6.75 -0.66
C TYR A 122 -2.90 -7.47 -1.40
N GLU A 123 -3.42 -8.58 -0.88
CA GLU A 123 -4.59 -9.26 -1.46
C GLU A 123 -5.87 -8.44 -1.25
N CYS A 124 -6.03 -7.81 -0.09
CA CYS A 124 -7.17 -6.92 0.20
C CYS A 124 -7.19 -5.69 -0.70
N PHE A 125 -6.02 -5.15 -1.07
CA PHE A 125 -5.90 -3.91 -1.85
C PHE A 125 -5.18 -4.11 -3.19
N PRO A 126 -5.81 -4.81 -4.16
CA PRO A 126 -5.15 -5.22 -5.42
C PRO A 126 -4.65 -4.04 -6.26
N GLU A 127 -5.19 -2.83 -6.10
CA GLU A 127 -4.72 -1.64 -6.83
C GLU A 127 -3.34 -1.13 -6.37
N ILE A 128 -2.95 -1.36 -5.10
CA ILE A 128 -1.70 -0.83 -4.54
C ILE A 128 -0.49 -1.29 -5.36
N GLY A 129 0.40 -0.34 -5.66
CA GLY A 129 1.55 -0.53 -6.54
C GLY A 129 1.19 -0.73 -8.00
N GLY A 130 -0.02 -0.33 -8.41
CA GLY A 130 -0.49 -0.38 -9.80
C GLY A 130 -0.64 -1.80 -10.34
N ARG A 131 -0.86 -2.79 -9.47
CA ARG A 131 -0.91 -4.21 -9.87
C ARG A 131 -2.15 -4.59 -10.67
N VAL A 132 -3.24 -3.86 -10.50
CA VAL A 132 -4.48 -4.02 -11.27
C VAL A 132 -4.80 -2.71 -11.96
N THR A 133 -5.13 -2.80 -13.24
CA THR A 133 -5.83 -1.74 -13.96
C THR A 133 -7.29 -2.17 -14.01
N PRO A 134 -8.25 -1.39 -13.49
CA PRO A 134 -9.66 -1.66 -13.76
C PRO A 134 -9.86 -1.64 -15.27
N GLY A 135 -10.56 -2.67 -15.77
CA GLY A 135 -11.02 -2.72 -17.15
C GLY A 135 -12.07 -1.66 -17.46
#